data_AF-A0A9Y4N5V3-F1
#
_entry.id   AF-A0A9Y4N5V3-F1
#
_cell.length_a   1.000
_cell.length_b   1.000
_cell.length_c   1.000
_cell.angle_alpha   90.00
_cell.angle_beta   90.00
_cell.angle_gamma   90.00
#
_symmetry.space_group_name_H-M   'P 1'
#
loop_
_entity.id
_entity.type
_entity.pdbx_description
1 polymer ?
#
loop_
_entity_poly.entity_id
_entity_poly.type
_entity_poly.pdbx_seq_one_letter_code
_entity_poly.pdbx_strand_id
1 'polypeptide(L)'
;MFLKLWILSRAFVVVRFMKFQSKLCSLQADKRAHHNALERKRRDHIKDSFHSLRDSVPALQGEKNSIKQASRAQILDKATEYIQYMRRKNHTHQQDIDDLKKQNALLEQQVRALEKAKGNTQLQTNYSSDSSLYTNRKGSAVSAFDGGSDSSSESEPDEPPNRKKLRVEPS
;
A
#
# COMPACT_ATOMS: atom_id res chain seq x y z
N MET A 1 -82.13 1.73 25.75
CA MET A 1 -81.15 2.17 24.71
C MET A 1 -79.74 2.44 25.27
N PHE A 2 -79.62 3.04 26.47
CA PHE A 2 -78.33 3.39 27.09
C PHE A 2 -77.33 2.24 27.29
N LEU A 3 -77.79 1.05 27.70
CA LEU A 3 -76.89 -0.10 27.93
C LEU A 3 -76.21 -0.60 26.64
N LYS A 4 -76.95 -0.64 25.52
CA LYS A 4 -76.38 -1.00 24.20
C LYS A 4 -75.31 0.00 23.77
N LEU A 5 -75.54 1.30 24.04
CA LEU A 5 -74.59 2.36 23.72
C LEU A 5 -73.35 2.32 24.62
N TRP A 6 -73.51 2.02 25.91
CA TRP A 6 -72.41 1.83 26.85
C TRP A 6 -71.53 0.64 26.47
N ILE A 7 -72.14 -0.48 26.08
CA ILE A 7 -71.43 -1.68 25.62
C ILE A 7 -70.69 -1.42 24.30
N LEU A 8 -71.34 -0.78 23.32
CA LEU A 8 -70.72 -0.43 22.04
C LEU A 8 -69.53 0.54 22.21
N SER A 9 -69.69 1.55 23.07
CA SER A 9 -68.61 2.50 23.35
C SER A 9 -67.42 1.82 24.03
N ARG A 10 -67.67 0.91 24.97
CA ARG A 10 -66.63 0.13 25.66
C ARG A 10 -65.95 -0.88 24.72
N ALA A 11 -66.70 -1.54 23.83
CA ALA A 11 -66.15 -2.43 22.81
C ALA A 11 -65.27 -1.66 21.81
N PHE A 12 -65.66 -0.44 21.43
CA PHE A 12 -64.87 0.41 20.54
C PHE A 12 -63.51 0.78 21.16
N VAL A 13 -63.47 1.09 22.46
CA VAL A 13 -62.22 1.37 23.18
C VAL A 13 -61.31 0.13 23.23
N VAL A 14 -61.87 -1.06 23.48
CA VAL A 14 -61.09 -2.31 23.52
C VAL A 14 -60.50 -2.63 22.14
N VAL A 15 -61.26 -2.51 21.06
CA VAL A 15 -60.77 -2.74 19.70
C VAL A 15 -59.67 -1.72 19.35
N ARG A 16 -59.82 -0.47 19.75
CA ARG A 16 -58.79 0.57 19.54
C ARG A 16 -57.52 0.29 20.34
N PHE A 17 -57.65 -0.21 21.58
CA PHE A 17 -56.53 -0.63 22.42
C PHE A 17 -55.77 -1.83 21.84
N MET A 18 -56.48 -2.87 21.38
CA MET A 18 -55.85 -4.04 20.74
C MET A 18 -55.11 -3.67 19.45
N LYS A 19 -55.69 -2.79 18.62
CA LYS A 19 -55.00 -2.26 17.42
C LYS A 19 -53.76 -1.45 17.79
N PHE A 20 -53.81 -0.66 18.85
CA PHE A 20 -52.65 0.10 19.35
C PHE A 20 -51.55 -0.83 19.87
N GLN A 21 -51.90 -1.82 20.70
CA GLN A 21 -50.96 -2.81 21.22
C GLN A 21 -50.33 -3.64 20.09
N SER A 22 -51.13 -4.09 19.12
CA SER A 22 -50.65 -4.81 17.93
C SER A 22 -49.64 -3.97 17.14
N LYS A 23 -49.93 -2.69 16.92
CA LYS A 23 -49.02 -1.76 16.24
C LYS A 23 -47.71 -1.56 17.01
N LEU A 24 -47.77 -1.45 18.34
CA LEU A 24 -46.58 -1.36 19.19
C LEU A 24 -45.73 -2.64 19.13
N CYS A 25 -46.32 -3.83 19.21
CA CYS A 25 -45.61 -5.10 19.07
C CYS A 25 -44.96 -5.24 17.69
N SER A 26 -45.67 -4.84 16.62
CA SER A 26 -45.12 -4.82 15.25
C SER A 26 -43.91 -3.91 15.16
N LEU A 27 -43.99 -2.68 15.66
CA LEU A 27 -42.87 -1.73 15.63
C LEU A 27 -41.65 -2.25 16.42
N GLN A 28 -41.87 -2.91 17.55
CA GLN A 28 -40.79 -3.53 18.32
C GLN A 28 -40.15 -4.70 17.57
N ALA A 29 -40.96 -5.52 16.91
CA ALA A 29 -40.49 -6.61 16.05
C ALA A 29 -39.70 -6.08 14.85
N ASP A 30 -40.17 -5.01 14.21
CA ASP A 30 -39.51 -4.36 13.07
C ASP A 30 -38.16 -3.77 13.48
N LYS A 31 -38.07 -3.08 14.63
CA LYS A 31 -36.80 -2.60 15.18
C LYS A 31 -35.81 -3.73 15.43
N ARG A 32 -36.28 -4.85 15.99
CA ARG A 32 -35.45 -6.04 16.23
C ARG A 32 -35.01 -6.69 14.91
N ALA A 33 -35.89 -6.79 13.92
CA ALA A 33 -35.59 -7.33 12.61
C ALA A 33 -34.54 -6.48 11.87
N HIS A 34 -34.69 -5.16 11.90
CA HIS A 34 -33.74 -4.23 11.31
C HIS A 34 -32.36 -4.32 11.97
N HIS A 35 -32.29 -4.35 13.30
CA HIS A 35 -31.04 -4.56 14.03
C HIS A 35 -30.37 -5.89 13.66
N ASN A 36 -31.14 -6.99 13.60
CA ASN A 36 -30.63 -8.29 13.17
C ASN A 36 -30.11 -8.29 11.73
N ALA A 37 -30.75 -7.54 10.84
CA ALA A 37 -30.32 -7.39 9.45
C ALA A 37 -28.97 -6.64 9.36
N LEU A 38 -28.84 -5.52 10.07
CA LEU A 38 -27.59 -4.75 10.12
C LEU A 38 -26.43 -5.57 10.70
N GLU A 39 -26.69 -6.32 11.78
CA GLU A 39 -25.65 -7.14 12.40
C GLU A 39 -25.21 -8.30 11.49
N ARG A 40 -26.12 -8.90 10.69
CA ARG A 40 -25.71 -9.87 9.65
C ARG A 40 -24.76 -9.23 8.65
N LYS A 41 -25.11 -8.05 8.11
CA LYS A 41 -24.25 -7.31 7.17
C LYS A 41 -22.87 -7.03 7.77
N ARG A 42 -22.81 -6.60 9.04
CA ARG A 42 -21.54 -6.38 9.75
C ARG A 42 -20.72 -7.67 9.87
N ARG A 43 -21.35 -8.80 10.22
CA ARG A 43 -20.67 -10.10 10.33
C ARG A 43 -20.14 -10.59 8.99
N ASP A 44 -20.86 -10.34 7.89
CA ASP A 44 -20.39 -10.69 6.55
C ASP A 44 -19.18 -9.85 6.15
N HIS A 45 -19.18 -8.53 6.42
CA HIS A 45 -18.00 -7.70 6.18
C HIS A 45 -16.76 -8.17 6.98
N ILE A 46 -16.95 -8.58 8.23
CA ILE A 46 -15.87 -9.14 9.05
C ILE A 46 -15.40 -10.47 8.45
N LYS A 47 -16.33 -11.33 8.03
CA LYS A 47 -16.01 -12.59 7.39
C LYS A 47 -15.15 -12.35 6.14
N ASP A 48 -15.49 -11.38 5.31
CA ASP A 48 -14.70 -11.04 4.12
C ASP A 48 -13.30 -10.52 4.50
N SER A 49 -13.22 -9.67 5.53
CA SER A 49 -11.93 -9.20 6.06
C SER A 49 -11.03 -10.34 6.55
N PHE A 50 -11.60 -11.37 7.17
CA PHE A 50 -10.85 -12.58 7.57
C PHE A 50 -10.36 -13.39 6.37
N HIS A 51 -11.12 -13.44 5.26
CA HIS A 51 -10.67 -14.07 4.02
C HIS A 51 -9.49 -13.30 3.42
N SER A 52 -9.61 -11.97 3.28
CA SER A 52 -8.52 -11.13 2.78
C SER A 52 -7.26 -11.22 3.64
N LEU A 53 -7.40 -11.28 4.97
CA LEU A 53 -6.27 -11.46 5.87
C LEU A 53 -5.60 -12.82 5.65
N ARG A 54 -6.39 -13.89 5.56
CA ARG A 54 -5.88 -15.23 5.32
C ARG A 54 -5.09 -15.31 4.01
N ASP A 55 -5.61 -14.72 2.95
CA ASP A 55 -4.98 -14.70 1.64
C ASP A 55 -3.71 -13.84 1.61
N SER A 56 -3.47 -12.99 2.62
CA SER A 56 -2.25 -12.18 2.73
C SER A 56 -1.14 -12.86 3.54
N VAL A 57 -1.44 -13.99 4.19
CA VAL A 57 -0.50 -14.72 5.05
C VAL A 57 -0.06 -16.02 4.35
N PRO A 58 1.20 -16.13 3.87
CA PRO A 58 1.65 -17.26 3.06
C PRO A 58 1.45 -18.64 3.70
N ALA A 59 1.62 -18.74 5.03
CA ALA A 59 1.43 -19.98 5.77
C ALA A 59 -0.01 -20.53 5.73
N LEU A 60 -1.00 -19.70 5.37
CA LEU A 60 -2.42 -20.07 5.33
C LEU A 60 -2.96 -20.33 3.92
N GLN A 61 -2.15 -20.06 2.89
CA GLN A 61 -2.52 -20.17 1.47
C GLN A 61 -2.42 -21.61 0.93
N GLY A 62 -1.62 -22.49 1.54
CA GLY A 62 -1.15 -23.74 0.92
C GLY A 62 -1.76 -25.08 1.38
N GLU A 63 -2.51 -25.14 2.48
CA GLU A 63 -3.05 -26.43 2.95
C GLU A 63 -4.40 -26.74 2.31
N LYS A 64 -4.46 -27.77 1.46
CA LYS A 64 -5.70 -28.28 0.84
C LYS A 64 -6.75 -28.77 1.86
N ASN A 65 -6.37 -28.94 3.13
CA ASN A 65 -7.30 -29.19 4.25
C ASN A 65 -7.76 -27.88 4.95
N SER A 66 -7.11 -26.74 4.70
CA SER A 66 -7.35 -25.43 5.34
C SER A 66 -8.13 -24.43 4.49
N ILE A 67 -8.35 -24.71 3.20
CA ILE A 67 -9.11 -23.85 2.26
C ILE A 67 -10.50 -23.46 2.79
N LYS A 68 -11.08 -24.25 3.69
CA LYS A 68 -12.31 -23.92 4.42
C LYS A 68 -12.19 -23.90 5.95
N GLN A 69 -11.01 -24.18 6.53
CA GLN A 69 -10.88 -24.63 7.93
C GLN A 69 -9.89 -23.87 8.80
N ALA A 70 -9.11 -22.91 8.28
CA ALA A 70 -8.28 -22.08 9.16
C ALA A 70 -9.20 -21.31 10.12
N SER A 71 -9.15 -21.67 11.41
CA SER A 71 -10.00 -21.05 12.42
C SER A 71 -9.67 -19.56 12.57
N ARG A 72 -10.63 -18.75 13.02
CA ARG A 72 -10.40 -17.31 13.23
C ARG A 72 -9.21 -17.04 14.15
N ALA A 73 -9.05 -17.83 15.20
CA ALA A 73 -7.90 -17.73 16.11
C ALA A 73 -6.59 -17.99 15.37
N GLN A 74 -6.50 -19.10 14.63
CA GLN A 74 -5.30 -19.43 13.86
C GLN A 74 -4.93 -18.37 12.83
N ILE A 75 -5.93 -17.76 12.16
CA ILE A 75 -5.68 -16.66 11.22
C ILE A 75 -5.00 -15.49 11.94
N LEU A 76 -5.48 -15.12 13.13
CA LEU A 76 -4.91 -14.03 13.92
C LEU A 76 -3.52 -14.38 14.46
N ASP A 77 -3.32 -15.60 14.93
CA ASP A 77 -2.04 -16.07 15.46
C ASP A 77 -0.97 -16.08 14.35
N LYS A 78 -1.30 -16.65 13.18
CA LYS A 78 -0.39 -16.70 12.04
C LYS A 78 -0.14 -15.34 11.41
N ALA A 79 -1.13 -14.44 11.38
CA ALA A 79 -0.93 -13.07 10.95
C ALA A 79 0.04 -12.32 11.88
N THR A 80 -0.15 -12.47 13.21
CA THR A 80 0.76 -11.89 14.21
C THR A 80 2.18 -12.38 14.04
N GLU A 81 2.35 -13.70 13.92
CA GLU A 81 3.64 -14.34 13.71
C GLU A 81 4.31 -13.83 12.41
N TYR A 82 3.54 -13.73 11.33
CA TYR A 82 4.04 -13.26 10.04
C TYR A 82 4.47 -11.80 10.08
N ILE A 83 3.73 -10.91 10.75
CA ILE A 83 4.13 -9.50 10.93
C ILE A 83 5.46 -9.42 11.69
N GLN A 84 5.60 -10.18 12.78
CA GLN A 84 6.84 -10.19 13.57
C GLN A 84 8.03 -10.74 12.77
N TYR A 85 7.81 -11.79 12.00
CA TYR A 85 8.81 -12.34 11.09
C TYR A 85 9.23 -11.31 10.04
N MET A 86 8.28 -10.69 9.35
CA MET A 86 8.58 -9.70 8.30
C MET A 86 9.29 -8.46 8.84
N ARG A 87 8.98 -8.03 10.07
CA ARG A 87 9.73 -6.94 10.74
C ARG A 87 11.20 -7.31 10.96
N ARG A 88 11.48 -8.51 11.47
CA ARG A 88 12.86 -8.99 11.66
C ARG A 88 13.58 -9.14 10.33
N LYS A 89 12.92 -9.74 9.33
CA LYS A 89 13.47 -9.93 7.98
C LYS A 89 13.80 -8.59 7.31
N ASN A 90 12.92 -7.61 7.37
CA ASN A 90 13.18 -6.27 6.83
C ASN A 90 14.34 -5.59 7.55
N HIS A 91 14.49 -5.80 8.86
CA HIS A 91 15.62 -5.26 9.62
C HIS A 91 16.96 -5.86 9.16
N THR A 92 17.03 -7.18 8.99
CA THR A 92 18.23 -7.85 8.44
C THR A 92 18.54 -7.35 7.03
N HIS A 93 17.55 -7.27 6.15
CA HIS A 93 17.78 -6.72 4.80
C HIS A 93 18.25 -5.26 4.82
N GLN A 94 17.76 -4.44 5.75
CA GLN A 94 18.24 -3.07 5.91
C GLN A 94 19.70 -3.04 6.38
N GLN A 95 20.09 -3.92 7.30
CA GLN A 95 21.50 -4.07 7.72
C GLN A 95 22.38 -4.49 6.55
N ASP A 96 21.95 -5.49 5.77
CA ASP A 96 22.67 -5.97 4.58
C ASP A 96 22.87 -4.83 3.56
N ILE A 97 21.82 -4.02 3.33
CA ILE A 97 21.89 -2.84 2.45
C ILE A 97 22.92 -1.84 2.96
N ASP A 98 22.93 -1.55 4.26
CA ASP A 98 23.82 -0.55 4.85
C ASP A 98 25.28 -1.01 4.84
N ASP A 99 25.53 -2.31 5.05
CA ASP A 99 26.87 -2.88 4.99
C ASP A 99 27.40 -2.95 3.55
N LEU A 100 26.55 -3.33 2.58
CA LEU A 100 26.90 -3.28 1.16
C LEU A 100 27.19 -1.85 0.69
N LYS A 101 26.45 -0.85 1.17
CA LYS A 101 26.74 0.57 0.88
C LYS A 101 28.11 1.00 1.39
N LYS A 102 28.49 0.60 2.61
CA LYS A 102 29.83 0.89 3.15
C LYS A 102 30.93 0.22 2.31
N GLN A 103 30.72 -1.04 1.94
CA GLN A 103 31.67 -1.78 1.10
C GLN A 103 31.84 -1.12 -0.28
N ASN A 104 30.74 -0.74 -0.94
CA ASN A 104 30.78 -0.03 -2.21
C ASN A 104 31.51 1.31 -2.09
N ALA A 105 31.25 2.08 -1.03
CA ALA A 105 31.94 3.36 -0.82
C ALA A 105 33.47 3.20 -0.68
N LEU A 106 33.91 2.15 0.02
CA LEU A 106 35.33 1.82 0.15
C LEU A 106 35.95 1.41 -1.20
N LEU A 107 35.25 0.58 -1.97
CA LEU A 107 35.71 0.16 -3.30
C LEU A 107 35.77 1.34 -4.27
N GLU A 108 34.76 2.21 -4.29
CA GLU A 108 34.76 3.43 -5.09
C GLU A 108 35.91 4.37 -4.70
N GLN A 109 36.25 4.46 -3.41
CA GLN A 109 37.42 5.22 -2.96
C GLN A 109 38.73 4.61 -3.47
N GLN A 110 38.87 3.28 -3.44
CA GLN A 110 40.05 2.59 -3.97
C GLN A 110 40.19 2.77 -5.48
N VAL A 111 39.10 2.64 -6.24
CA VAL A 111 39.08 2.87 -7.69
C VAL A 111 39.56 4.28 -8.01
N ARG A 112 38.98 5.31 -7.37
CA ARG A 112 39.40 6.71 -7.56
C ARG A 112 40.88 6.94 -7.22
N ALA A 113 41.38 6.32 -6.17
CA ALA A 113 42.80 6.44 -5.78
C ALA A 113 43.73 5.80 -6.82
N LEU A 114 43.36 4.62 -7.35
CA LEU A 114 44.11 3.92 -8.39
C LEU A 114 44.10 4.68 -9.72
N GLU A 115 42.96 5.25 -10.11
CA GLU A 115 42.84 6.12 -11.29
C GLU A 115 43.76 7.34 -11.18
N LYS A 116 43.79 8.00 -10.01
CA LYS A 116 44.70 9.12 -9.74
C LYS A 116 46.18 8.71 -9.80
N ALA A 117 46.53 7.55 -9.24
CA ALA A 117 47.89 7.03 -9.28
C ALA A 117 48.34 6.72 -10.73
N LYS A 118 47.48 6.07 -11.53
CA LYS A 118 47.75 5.81 -12.96
C LYS A 118 47.89 7.09 -13.79
N GLY A 119 47.03 8.09 -13.54
CA GLY A 119 47.13 9.40 -14.21
C GLY A 119 48.42 10.14 -13.89
N ASN A 120 48.91 10.05 -12.64
CA ASN A 120 50.18 10.65 -12.25
C ASN A 120 51.41 9.96 -12.86
N THR A 121 51.38 8.64 -13.09
CA THR A 121 52.51 7.93 -13.75
C THR A 121 52.65 8.33 -15.22
N GLN A 122 51.55 8.57 -15.94
CA GLN A 122 51.61 9.07 -17.33
C GLN A 122 52.17 10.50 -17.42
N LEU A 123 51.93 11.34 -16.41
CA LEU A 123 52.50 12.70 -16.38
C LEU A 123 54.01 12.70 -16.08
N GLN A 124 54.56 11.74 -15.34
CA GLN A 124 56.01 11.66 -15.15
C GLN A 124 56.78 11.13 -16.38
N THR A 125 56.18 10.24 -17.17
CA THR A 125 56.80 9.77 -18.43
C THR A 125 56.79 10.81 -19.55
N ASN A 126 55.97 11.86 -19.44
CA ASN A 126 55.87 12.92 -20.45
C ASN A 126 56.77 14.14 -20.22
N TYR A 127 57.46 14.24 -19.07
CA TYR A 127 58.43 15.32 -18.79
C TYR A 127 59.89 14.87 -18.84
N SER A 128 60.16 13.63 -19.26
CA SER A 128 61.52 13.12 -19.44
C SER A 128 61.60 12.20 -20.65
N SER A 129 61.57 12.80 -21.84
CA SER A 129 62.29 12.36 -23.05
C SER A 129 62.02 13.35 -24.18
N ASP A 130 62.96 14.28 -24.34
CA ASP A 130 63.34 14.79 -25.65
C ASP A 130 63.59 13.59 -26.58
N SER A 131 62.65 13.28 -27.47
CA SER A 131 62.88 12.27 -28.49
C SER A 131 61.99 12.49 -29.71
N SER A 132 62.65 13.01 -30.74
CA SER A 132 62.53 12.51 -32.11
C SER A 132 61.20 12.77 -32.83
N LEU A 133 61.17 13.93 -33.50
CA LEU A 133 60.86 14.08 -34.92
C LEU A 133 60.25 12.84 -35.62
N TYR A 134 58.92 12.76 -35.69
CA TYR A 134 58.24 12.20 -36.85
C TYR A 134 56.96 12.99 -37.14
N THR A 135 57.12 14.12 -37.85
CA THR A 135 56.02 14.71 -38.60
C THR A 135 55.76 13.82 -39.82
N ASN A 136 54.55 13.29 -39.94
CA ASN A 136 54.16 12.60 -41.17
C ASN A 136 54.00 13.65 -42.28
N ARG A 137 54.67 13.44 -43.41
CA ARG A 137 54.77 14.36 -44.56
C ARG A 137 53.50 14.36 -45.43
N LYS A 138 52.32 14.25 -44.83
CA LYS A 138 51.03 14.44 -45.49
C LYS A 138 50.12 15.22 -44.56
N GLY A 139 50.11 16.53 -44.76
CA GLY A 139 49.06 17.40 -44.23
C GLY A 139 47.71 16.89 -44.74
N SER A 140 46.91 16.37 -43.83
CA SER A 140 45.48 16.22 -44.02
C SER A 140 44.85 16.55 -42.68
N ALA A 141 44.20 17.71 -42.63
CA ALA A 141 43.34 18.10 -41.53
C ALA A 141 42.18 17.11 -41.50
N VAL A 142 42.20 16.19 -40.53
CA VAL A 142 41.03 15.39 -40.20
C VAL A 142 40.15 16.21 -39.27
N SER A 143 38.91 16.35 -39.72
CA SER A 143 37.90 17.32 -39.32
C SER A 143 37.57 17.36 -37.83
N ALA A 144 37.12 18.53 -37.40
CA ALA A 144 36.40 18.75 -36.16
C ALA A 144 35.23 17.75 -36.05
N PHE A 145 35.23 16.94 -34.99
CA PHE A 145 34.00 16.32 -34.51
C PHE A 145 33.30 17.38 -33.66
N ASP A 146 32.30 18.02 -34.26
CA ASP A 146 31.29 18.80 -33.52
C ASP A 146 30.25 17.79 -33.03
N GLY A 147 30.49 17.28 -31.82
CA GLY A 147 29.61 16.31 -31.14
C GLY A 147 28.88 16.98 -29.99
N GLY A 148 28.11 18.02 -30.29
CA GLY A 148 27.16 18.59 -29.33
C GLY A 148 26.09 17.56 -28.96
N SER A 149 25.95 17.27 -27.68
CA SER A 149 24.78 16.62 -27.11
C SER A 149 24.28 17.47 -25.95
N ASP A 150 23.25 18.24 -26.24
CA ASP A 150 22.40 18.94 -25.30
C ASP A 150 21.46 17.94 -24.62
N SER A 151 21.92 17.37 -23.51
CA SER A 151 21.03 16.57 -22.66
C SER A 151 20.09 17.53 -21.90
N SER A 152 18.92 17.80 -22.46
CA SER A 152 17.82 18.49 -21.79
C SER A 152 17.31 17.63 -20.63
N SER A 153 17.47 18.13 -19.41
CA SER A 153 16.81 17.59 -18.22
C SER A 153 15.39 18.13 -18.17
N GLU A 154 14.42 17.35 -18.66
CA GLU A 154 13.01 17.56 -18.29
C GLU A 154 12.81 17.08 -16.85
N SER A 155 12.52 18.02 -15.96
CA SER A 155 12.11 17.77 -14.59
C SER A 155 10.58 17.76 -14.57
N GLU A 156 9.98 16.59 -14.37
CA GLU A 156 8.55 16.44 -14.07
C GLU A 156 8.29 16.79 -12.60
N PRO A 157 7.44 17.77 -12.26
CA PRO A 157 6.78 17.81 -10.96
C PRO A 157 5.44 17.09 -11.02
N ASP A 158 5.34 15.96 -10.31
CA ASP A 158 4.09 15.25 -10.03
C ASP A 158 3.06 16.17 -9.34
N GLU A 159 1.98 16.50 -10.04
CA GLU A 159 0.77 17.10 -9.47
C GLU A 159 -0.26 16.00 -9.13
N PRO A 160 -0.84 15.96 -7.91
CA PRO A 160 -1.90 15.00 -7.59
C PRO A 160 -3.28 15.45 -8.14
N PRO A 161 -4.10 14.52 -8.67
CA PRO A 161 -5.34 14.88 -9.35
C PRO A 161 -6.46 15.31 -8.39
N ASN A 162 -6.96 16.52 -8.63
CA ASN A 162 -8.20 17.09 -8.14
C ASN A 162 -9.41 16.22 -8.48
N ARG A 163 -10.17 15.75 -7.47
CA ARG A 163 -11.55 15.30 -7.64
C ARG A 163 -12.50 16.26 -6.91
N LYS A 164 -13.44 16.77 -7.72
CA LYS A 164 -14.38 17.85 -7.44
C LYS A 164 -15.49 17.46 -6.45
N LYS A 165 -15.79 18.44 -5.59
CA LYS A 165 -17.02 18.81 -4.86
C LYS A 165 -18.30 17.98 -5.10
N LEU A 166 -18.98 17.65 -4.00
CA LEU A 166 -20.44 17.75 -3.92
C LEU A 166 -20.84 18.58 -2.68
N ARG A 167 -21.60 19.64 -2.96
CA ARG A 167 -22.18 20.67 -2.09
C ARG A 167 -23.57 20.21 -1.66
N VAL A 168 -23.95 20.32 -0.38
CA VAL A 168 -25.29 20.69 0.11
C VAL A 168 -25.19 21.06 1.61
N GLU A 169 -25.56 22.30 1.94
CA GLU A 169 -26.17 22.76 3.20
C GLU A 169 -27.40 23.58 2.73
N PRO A 170 -28.53 23.58 3.46
CA PRO A 170 -28.69 24.59 4.52
C PRO A 170 -29.54 24.17 5.75
N SER A 171 -29.26 24.82 6.88
CA SER A 171 -30.26 25.17 7.91
C SER A 171 -30.65 26.65 7.77
#